data_AF-A0A3C1L173-F1
#
_entry.id   AF-A0A3C1L173-F1
#
_cell.length_a   1.000
_cell.length_b   1.000
_cell.length_c   1.000
_cell.angle_alpha   90.00
_cell.angle_beta   90.00
_cell.angle_gamma   90.00
#
_symmetry.space_group_name_H-M   'P 1'
#
loop_
_entity.id
_entity.type
_entity.pdbx_description
1 polymer ?
#
loop_
_entity_poly.entity_id
_entity_poly.type
_entity_poly.pdbx_seq_one_letter_code
_entity_poly.pdbx_strand_id
1 'polypeptide(L)'
;MILRTVAPLMCFVLIVAPLQVVGAPKGDRASMQQALEVFKQGRTALKAKDYDAALKFFRKAQAIYEHEPLIIYALAKTLDHAGQFENALRYYQLFITTSEPDDRERPLARKRIEALQDRLARRPARLGLKGLA
;
A
#
# COMPACT_ATOMS: atom_id res chain seq x y z
N MET A 1 50.47 -29.65 46.02
CA MET A 1 50.25 -31.11 45.94
C MET A 1 48.88 -31.30 45.29
N ILE A 2 48.79 -31.28 43.94
CA ILE A 2 48.82 -32.47 43.04
C ILE A 2 47.66 -33.41 43.45
N LEU A 3 46.62 -33.76 42.69
CA LEU A 3 46.33 -33.78 41.24
C LEU A 3 44.99 -34.55 41.06
N ARG A 4 44.42 -34.50 39.83
CA ARG A 4 43.58 -35.51 39.13
C ARG A 4 42.11 -35.10 38.91
N THR A 5 41.77 -34.52 37.75
CA THR A 5 41.18 -35.14 36.52
C THR A 5 39.78 -35.71 36.77
N VAL A 6 38.69 -35.42 36.03
CA VAL A 6 38.32 -35.79 34.63
C VAL A 6 37.12 -34.88 34.21
N ALA A 7 37.19 -34.06 33.16
CA ALA A 7 36.70 -34.28 31.77
C ALA A 7 35.15 -34.41 31.60
N PRO A 8 34.57 -34.07 30.43
CA PRO A 8 33.51 -33.06 30.31
C PRO A 8 32.15 -33.67 29.91
N LEU A 9 31.05 -33.25 30.56
CA LEU A 9 29.71 -33.58 30.08
C LEU A 9 29.19 -32.47 29.16
N MET A 10 29.46 -32.69 27.89
CA MET A 10 28.61 -32.38 26.74
C MET A 10 27.13 -32.18 27.13
N CYS A 11 26.70 -30.92 27.24
CA CYS A 11 25.32 -30.53 27.01
C CYS A 11 25.34 -29.53 25.86
N PHE A 12 25.27 -30.10 24.66
CA PHE A 12 24.98 -29.40 23.42
C PHE A 12 23.54 -28.89 23.56
N VAL A 13 23.34 -27.77 24.25
CA VAL A 13 22.04 -27.08 24.27
C VAL A 13 21.91 -26.40 22.92
N LEU A 14 21.44 -27.17 21.94
CA LEU A 14 20.73 -26.67 20.78
C LEU A 14 19.52 -25.90 21.32
N ILE A 15 19.73 -24.62 21.63
CA ILE A 15 18.63 -23.66 21.70
C ILE A 15 18.15 -23.56 20.26
N VAL A 16 17.21 -24.44 19.91
CA VAL A 16 16.30 -24.21 18.81
C VAL A 16 15.55 -22.94 19.20
N ALA A 17 16.09 -21.79 18.80
CA ALA A 17 15.35 -20.55 18.86
C ALA A 17 14.03 -20.82 18.15
N PRO A 18 12.88 -20.61 18.80
CA PRO A 18 11.63 -20.76 18.08
C PRO A 18 11.71 -19.76 16.93
N LEU A 19 11.65 -20.28 15.70
CA LEU A 19 11.22 -19.50 14.56
C LEU A 19 9.89 -18.88 14.99
N GLN A 20 9.94 -17.64 15.47
CA GLN A 20 8.79 -16.76 15.48
C GLN A 20 8.53 -16.52 14.01
N VAL A 21 7.78 -17.46 13.40
CA VAL A 21 7.04 -17.18 12.18
C VAL A 21 6.11 -16.06 12.60
N VAL A 22 6.57 -14.82 12.40
CA VAL A 22 5.72 -13.62 12.45
C VAL A 22 4.79 -13.79 11.25
N GLY A 23 3.75 -14.60 11.43
CA GLY A 23 2.58 -14.55 10.60
C GLY A 23 2.04 -13.15 10.80
N ALA A 24 2.17 -12.31 9.77
CA ALA A 24 1.68 -10.94 9.79
C ALA A 24 0.22 -10.97 10.27
N PRO A 25 -0.13 -10.33 11.40
CA PRO A 25 -1.51 -10.25 11.82
C PRO A 25 -2.25 -9.48 10.73
N LYS A 26 -3.35 -10.05 10.22
CA LYS A 26 -4.35 -9.28 9.47
C LYS A 26 -4.83 -8.16 10.40
N GLY A 27 -4.29 -6.96 10.20
CA GLY A 27 -4.78 -5.71 10.76
C GLY A 27 -4.98 -5.70 12.26
N ASP A 28 -3.91 -5.45 13.03
CA ASP A 28 -4.12 -5.10 14.43
C ASP A 28 -4.92 -3.79 14.53
N ARG A 29 -5.90 -3.76 15.44
CA ARG A 29 -6.80 -2.61 15.61
C ARG A 29 -6.04 -1.30 15.86
N ALA A 30 -4.88 -1.38 16.49
CA ALA A 30 -4.01 -0.23 16.73
C ALA A 30 -3.44 0.33 15.42
N SER A 31 -2.87 -0.49 14.54
CA SER A 31 -2.45 -0.06 13.19
C SER A 31 -3.60 0.50 12.37
N MET A 32 -4.79 -0.10 12.43
CA MET A 32 -5.97 0.44 11.73
C MET A 32 -6.31 1.86 12.22
N GLN A 33 -6.30 2.09 13.54
CA GLN A 33 -6.54 3.41 14.11
C GLN A 33 -5.44 4.40 13.73
N GLN A 34 -4.18 3.98 13.78
CA GLN A 34 -3.04 4.81 13.39
C GLN A 34 -3.12 5.20 11.90
N ALA A 35 -3.45 4.26 11.02
CA ALA A 35 -3.66 4.51 9.59
C ALA A 35 -4.81 5.51 9.38
N LEU A 36 -5.90 5.39 10.16
CA LEU A 36 -7.04 6.30 10.07
C LEU A 36 -6.69 7.74 10.45
N GLU A 37 -5.86 7.95 11.48
CA GLU A 37 -5.42 9.29 11.86
C GLU A 37 -4.56 9.94 10.77
N VAL A 38 -3.63 9.19 10.20
CA VAL A 38 -2.82 9.66 9.06
C VAL A 38 -3.70 9.91 7.84
N PHE A 39 -4.69 9.05 7.59
CA PHE A 39 -5.64 9.20 6.50
C PHE A 39 -6.47 10.48 6.62
N LYS A 40 -6.90 10.88 7.84
CA LYS A 40 -7.60 12.15 8.07
C LYS A 40 -6.75 13.35 7.63
N GLN A 41 -5.44 13.32 7.90
CA GLN A 41 -4.51 14.38 7.44
C GLN A 41 -4.45 14.44 5.91
N GLY A 42 -4.39 13.29 5.25
CA GLY A 42 -4.46 13.21 3.79
C GLY A 42 -5.77 13.78 3.22
N ARG A 43 -6.91 13.51 3.88
CA ARG A 43 -8.20 14.11 3.48
C ARG A 43 -8.22 15.62 3.63
N THR A 44 -7.61 16.16 4.68
CA THR A 44 -7.50 17.61 4.86
C THR A 44 -6.68 18.25 3.72
N ALA A 45 -5.52 17.67 3.41
CA ALA A 45 -4.69 18.12 2.27
C ALA A 45 -5.44 18.01 0.93
N LEU A 46 -6.15 16.90 0.70
CA LEU A 46 -6.94 16.71 -0.52
C LEU A 46 -8.06 17.77 -0.66
N LYS A 47 -8.74 18.11 0.43
CA LYS A 47 -9.74 19.20 0.44
C LYS A 47 -9.12 20.55 0.13
N ALA A 48 -7.89 20.79 0.58
CA ALA A 48 -7.10 21.98 0.25
C ALA A 48 -6.53 21.97 -1.17
N LYS A 49 -6.77 20.89 -1.96
CA LYS A 49 -6.18 20.64 -3.28
C LYS A 49 -4.64 20.55 -3.26
N ASP A 50 -4.05 20.35 -2.08
CA ASP A 50 -2.63 20.03 -1.94
C ASP A 50 -2.45 18.52 -2.19
N TYR A 51 -2.32 18.18 -3.47
CA TYR A 51 -2.26 16.79 -3.90
C TYR A 51 -0.97 16.10 -3.47
N ASP A 52 0.15 16.81 -3.40
CA ASP A 52 1.43 16.25 -2.97
C ASP A 52 1.41 15.88 -1.48
N ALA A 53 0.91 16.76 -0.62
CA ALA A 53 0.73 16.46 0.80
C ALA A 53 -0.30 15.33 1.00
N ALA A 54 -1.41 15.35 0.24
CA ALA A 54 -2.41 14.29 0.30
C ALA A 54 -1.81 12.92 -0.06
N LEU A 55 -1.06 12.81 -1.16
CA LEU A 55 -0.38 11.57 -1.54
C LEU A 55 0.62 11.12 -0.48
N LYS A 56 1.39 12.03 0.12
CA LYS A 56 2.33 11.72 1.20
C LYS A 56 1.62 11.08 2.39
N PHE A 57 0.51 11.67 2.85
CA PHE A 57 -0.24 11.13 3.98
C PHE A 57 -0.94 9.82 3.62
N PHE A 58 -1.60 9.72 2.47
CA PHE A 58 -2.28 8.49 2.08
C PHE A 58 -1.31 7.32 1.87
N ARG A 59 -0.10 7.55 1.33
CA ARG A 59 0.94 6.51 1.24
C ARG A 59 1.43 6.07 2.60
N LYS A 60 1.58 6.99 3.56
CA LYS A 60 1.89 6.64 4.94
C LYS A 60 0.79 5.80 5.58
N ALA A 61 -0.48 6.15 5.35
CA ALA A 61 -1.62 5.36 5.84
C ALA A 61 -1.62 3.95 5.21
N GLN A 62 -1.36 3.84 3.90
CA GLN A 62 -1.23 2.56 3.21
C GLN A 62 -0.06 1.72 3.75
N ALA A 63 1.08 2.32 4.08
CA ALA A 63 2.21 1.60 4.66
C ALA A 63 1.90 1.01 6.05
N ILE A 64 0.94 1.59 6.78
CA ILE A 64 0.45 1.07 8.06
C ILE A 64 -0.61 -0.01 7.83
N TYR A 65 -1.47 0.19 6.82
CA TYR A 65 -2.57 -0.72 6.51
C TYR A 65 -2.77 -0.85 4.99
N GLU A 66 -2.15 -1.88 4.42
CA GLU A 66 -1.86 -1.99 2.99
C GLU A 66 -3.09 -2.19 2.09
N HIS A 67 -4.12 -2.85 2.61
CA HIS A 67 -5.25 -3.35 1.82
C HIS A 67 -6.59 -2.75 2.23
N GLU A 68 -6.60 -1.56 2.83
CA GLU A 68 -7.86 -0.86 3.14
C GLU A 68 -8.45 -0.23 1.86
N PRO A 69 -9.64 -0.65 1.39
CA PRO A 69 -10.25 -0.11 0.17
C PRO A 69 -10.42 1.41 0.21
N LEU A 70 -10.75 1.97 1.39
CA LEU A 70 -10.90 3.41 1.60
C LEU A 70 -9.60 4.18 1.30
N ILE A 71 -8.45 3.65 1.71
CA ILE A 71 -7.14 4.27 1.47
C ILE A 71 -6.76 4.16 -0.01
N ILE A 72 -6.97 2.98 -0.61
CA ILE A 72 -6.68 2.73 -2.03
C ILE A 72 -7.49 3.68 -2.92
N TYR A 73 -8.78 3.84 -2.66
CA TYR A 73 -9.63 4.76 -3.42
C TYR A 73 -9.23 6.23 -3.23
N ALA A 74 -8.84 6.64 -2.02
CA ALA A 74 -8.34 7.99 -1.79
C ALA A 74 -7.03 8.27 -2.55
N LEU A 75 -6.12 7.30 -2.63
CA LEU A 75 -4.93 7.39 -3.48
C LEU A 75 -5.33 7.52 -4.95
N ALA A 76 -6.24 6.69 -5.45
CA ALA A 76 -6.72 6.74 -6.83
C ALA A 76 -7.25 8.14 -7.19
N LYS A 77 -8.15 8.69 -6.36
CA LYS A 77 -8.72 10.03 -6.55
C LYS A 77 -7.68 11.13 -6.49
N THR A 78 -6.73 11.03 -5.57
CA THR A 78 -5.69 12.06 -5.42
C THR A 78 -4.74 12.06 -6.61
N LEU A 79 -4.32 10.88 -7.07
CA LEU A 79 -3.50 10.71 -8.28
C LEU A 79 -4.21 11.25 -9.51
N ASP A 80 -5.51 11.00 -9.62
CA ASP A 80 -6.35 11.50 -10.71
C ASP A 80 -6.40 13.04 -10.73
N HIS A 81 -6.68 13.65 -9.58
CA HIS A 81 -6.66 15.11 -9.43
C HIS A 81 -5.26 15.72 -9.65
N ALA A 82 -4.20 15.01 -9.29
CA ALA A 82 -2.82 15.39 -9.54
C ALA A 82 -2.38 15.21 -11.02
N GLY A 83 -3.24 14.65 -11.88
CA GLY A 83 -2.94 14.42 -13.28
C GLY A 83 -2.07 13.18 -13.56
N GLN A 84 -1.82 12.35 -12.56
CA GLN A 84 -1.05 11.10 -12.69
C GLN A 84 -1.97 9.96 -13.14
N PHE A 85 -2.50 10.07 -14.36
CA PHE A 85 -3.60 9.25 -14.86
C PHE A 85 -3.28 7.76 -14.94
N GLU A 86 -2.06 7.39 -15.31
CA GLU A 86 -1.61 6.00 -15.38
C GLU A 86 -1.62 5.36 -13.98
N ASN A 87 -1.12 6.08 -12.97
CA ASN A 87 -1.14 5.61 -11.58
C ASN A 87 -2.57 5.59 -11.03
N ALA A 88 -3.37 6.62 -11.31
CA ALA A 88 -4.76 6.68 -10.89
C ALA A 88 -5.56 5.47 -11.40
N LEU A 89 -5.41 5.13 -12.69
CA LEU A 89 -6.05 3.97 -13.31
C LEU A 89 -5.69 2.67 -12.57
N ARG A 90 -4.40 2.45 -12.28
CA ARG A 90 -3.94 1.26 -11.54
C ARG A 90 -4.57 1.18 -10.15
N TYR A 91 -4.66 2.29 -9.43
CA TYR A 91 -5.25 2.32 -8.08
C TYR A 91 -6.77 2.16 -8.10
N TYR A 92 -7.47 2.71 -9.10
CA TYR A 92 -8.91 2.44 -9.25
C TYR A 92 -9.17 0.97 -9.55
N GLN A 93 -8.37 0.34 -10.41
CA GLN A 93 -8.48 -1.10 -10.68
C GLN A 93 -8.21 -1.93 -9.43
N LEU A 94 -7.16 -1.59 -8.67
CA LEU A 94 -6.87 -2.23 -7.38
C LEU A 94 -8.06 -2.09 -6.42
N PHE A 95 -8.67 -0.91 -6.33
CA PHE A 95 -9.87 -0.71 -5.53
C PHE A 95 -11.02 -1.63 -5.96
N ILE A 96 -11.27 -1.81 -7.26
CA ILE A 96 -12.30 -2.73 -7.76
C ILE A 96 -12.01 -4.19 -7.37
N THR A 97 -10.73 -4.58 -7.27
CA THR A 97 -10.33 -5.93 -6.88
C THR A 97 -10.38 -6.14 -5.36
N THR A 98 -10.08 -5.11 -4.56
CA THR A 98 -9.96 -5.22 -3.10
C THR A 98 -11.24 -4.88 -2.34
N SER A 99 -12.13 -4.05 -2.89
CA SER A 99 -13.37 -3.64 -2.22
C SER A 99 -14.47 -4.70 -2.33
N GLU A 100 -15.41 -4.66 -1.38
CA GLU A 100 -16.63 -5.46 -1.41
C GLU A 100 -17.46 -5.18 -2.67
N PRO A 101 -18.18 -6.17 -3.27
CA PRO A 101 -18.91 -5.99 -4.52
C PRO A 101 -19.94 -4.86 -4.54
N ASP A 102 -20.54 -4.57 -3.39
CA ASP A 102 -21.59 -3.56 -3.15
C ASP A 102 -21.05 -2.22 -2.62
N ASP A 103 -19.73 -2.05 -2.54
CA ASP A 103 -19.12 -0.79 -2.11
C ASP A 103 -19.64 0.38 -2.97
N ARG A 104 -20.16 1.40 -2.27
CA ARG A 104 -20.83 2.57 -2.83
C ARG A 104 -19.97 3.35 -3.83
N GLU A 105 -18.64 3.28 -3.73
CA GLU A 105 -17.72 4.03 -4.60
C GLU A 105 -17.41 3.27 -5.90
N ARG A 106 -17.74 1.97 -6.00
CA ARG A 106 -17.44 1.14 -7.20
C ARG A 106 -18.05 1.66 -8.48
N PRO A 107 -19.32 2.14 -8.54
CA PRO A 107 -19.87 2.71 -9.76
C PRO A 107 -19.07 3.93 -10.24
N LEU A 108 -18.61 4.78 -9.32
CA LEU A 108 -17.81 5.95 -9.65
C LEU A 108 -16.39 5.57 -10.09
N ALA A 109 -15.77 4.61 -9.40
CA ALA A 109 -14.46 4.06 -9.78
C ALA A 109 -14.50 3.44 -11.19
N ARG A 110 -15.53 2.65 -11.52
CA ARG A 110 -15.71 2.07 -12.87
C ARG A 110 -15.81 3.13 -13.96
N LYS A 111 -16.69 4.12 -13.78
CA LYS A 111 -16.79 5.26 -14.71
C LYS A 111 -15.45 5.97 -14.89
N ARG A 112 -14.66 6.09 -13.82
CA ARG A 112 -13.36 6.73 -13.90
C ARG A 112 -12.32 5.89 -14.61
N ILE A 113 -12.30 4.57 -14.39
CA ILE A 113 -11.46 3.62 -15.11
C ILE A 113 -11.69 3.74 -16.62
N GLU A 114 -12.95 3.68 -17.06
CA GLU A 114 -13.31 3.82 -18.49
C GLU A 114 -12.80 5.15 -19.06
N ALA A 115 -13.09 6.27 -18.39
CA ALA A 115 -12.66 7.59 -18.84
C ALA A 115 -11.13 7.75 -18.90
N LEU A 116 -10.39 7.14 -17.97
CA LEU A 116 -8.93 7.15 -17.97
C LEU A 116 -8.35 6.26 -19.07
N GLN A 117 -8.91 5.06 -19.27
CA GLN A 117 -8.50 4.17 -20.36
C GLN A 117 -8.67 4.84 -21.73
N ASP A 118 -9.83 5.43 -21.97
CA ASP A 118 -10.12 6.21 -23.17
C ASP A 118 -9.13 7.35 -23.38
N ARG A 119 -8.86 8.12 -22.33
CA ARG A 119 -7.90 9.24 -22.38
C ARG A 119 -6.50 8.76 -22.73
N LEU A 120 -6.06 7.67 -22.12
CA LEU A 120 -4.73 7.11 -22.33
C LEU A 120 -4.60 6.45 -23.71
N ALA A 121 -5.67 5.84 -24.23
CA ALA A 121 -5.71 5.29 -25.59
C ALA A 121 -5.67 6.38 -26.67
N ARG A 122 -6.34 7.51 -26.43
CA ARG A 122 -6.30 8.68 -27.32
C ARG A 122 -4.97 9.44 -27.29
N ARG A 123 -4.11 9.20 -26.29
CA ARG A 123 -2.76 9.74 -26.26
C ARG A 123 -1.94 8.96 -27.28
N PRO A 124 -1.52 9.55 -28.42
CA PRO A 124 -0.74 8.81 -29.40
C PRO A 124 0.54 8.31 -28.72
N ALA A 125 0.96 7.09 -29.03
CA ALA A 125 2.13 6.40 -28.48
C ALA A 125 3.49 7.07 -28.84
N ARG A 126 3.54 8.41 -28.93
CA ARG A 126 4.73 9.21 -29.29
C ARG A 126 5.73 9.35 -28.14
N LEU A 127 5.96 8.29 -27.38
CA LEU A 127 7.08 8.22 -26.43
C LEU A 127 7.76 6.84 -26.39
N GLY A 128 7.40 5.91 -27.27
CA GLY A 128 8.08 4.61 -27.41
C GLY A 128 9.32 4.61 -28.31
N LEU A 129 9.69 5.74 -28.91
CA LEU A 129 10.84 5.85 -29.84
C LEU A 129 12.08 6.49 -29.19
N LYS A 130 12.27 6.37 -27.87
CA LYS A 130 13.58 6.56 -27.24
C LYS A 130 14.24 5.19 -27.08
N GLY A 131 14.89 4.73 -28.14
CA GLY A 131 15.60 3.45 -28.14
C GLY A 131 16.13 2.96 -29.49
N LEU A 132 16.03 3.76 -30.56
CA LEU A 132 16.64 3.46 -31.86
C LEU A 132 17.66 4.55 -32.18
N ALA A 133 18.81 4.49 -31.53
CA ALA A 133 20.07 5.11 -31.95
C ALA A 133 21.21 4.32 -31.32
#